data_AF-A0A7W7R8C9-F1
#
_entry.id   AF-A0A7W7R8C9-F1
#
_cell.length_a   1.000
_cell.length_b   1.000
_cell.length_c   1.000
_cell.angle_alpha   90.00
_cell.angle_beta   90.00
_cell.angle_gamma   90.00
#
_symmetry.space_group_name_H-M   'P 1'
#
loop_
_entity.id
_entity.type
_entity.pdbx_description
1 polymer ?
#
loop_
_entity_poly.entity_id
_entity_poly.type
_entity_poly.pdbx_seq_one_letter_code
_entity_poly.pdbx_strand_id
1 'polypeptide(L)'
;MESKEPLGSAAPADATERPEICLEVAPELLVFLPSARRVGRSAVRTDGASTLGHLVESLGVPLTEVGELLADGRPVPTAHLPRHGERITVHGIARPQALAGPARFLLDVHLGTLARRMRLLGIDAAYENPDIGDAALAARSAAEQRVLLSRDRGLLRRRELWAGGYVYSHRPAEQLRDVLSRFAPPLAPWTRCATCNGELRQAAKDTVQEQLQDGTERSYDAFARCVDCGQVYWRGAHHARLAAIVDETLEEFGHLALPSPSANATRG
;
A
#
# COMPACT_ATOMS: atom_id res chain seq x y z
N MET A 1 56.44 -40.75 42.32
CA MET A 1 56.40 -41.17 40.91
C MET A 1 54.94 -41.12 40.51
N GLU A 2 54.60 -40.07 39.75
CA GLU A 2 53.42 -39.85 38.90
C GLU A 2 52.05 -40.08 39.56
N SER A 3 51.28 -39.07 40.00
CA SER A 3 50.75 -37.89 39.30
C SER A 3 50.24 -38.20 37.89
N LYS A 4 48.94 -38.49 37.78
CA LYS A 4 48.19 -38.33 36.52
C LYS A 4 46.73 -38.00 36.83
N GLU A 5 46.44 -36.71 36.93
CA GLU A 5 45.07 -36.19 36.73
C GLU A 5 44.64 -36.49 35.29
N PRO A 6 43.43 -37.02 35.05
CA PRO A 6 42.86 -36.98 33.73
C PRO A 6 42.25 -35.59 33.53
N LEU A 7 42.97 -34.82 32.74
CA LEU A 7 42.55 -33.67 31.96
C LEU A 7 41.03 -33.70 31.67
N GLY A 8 40.32 -32.72 32.23
CA GLY A 8 38.94 -32.43 31.87
C GLY A 8 38.84 -32.22 30.37
N SER A 9 38.22 -33.17 29.68
CA SER A 9 37.74 -32.98 28.32
C SER A 9 36.62 -31.95 28.38
N ALA A 10 36.96 -30.70 28.10
CA ALA A 10 35.96 -29.71 27.74
C ALA A 10 35.20 -30.27 26.53
N ALA A 11 33.92 -30.59 26.75
CA ALA A 11 33.02 -30.97 25.68
C ALA A 11 33.12 -29.90 24.57
N PRO A 12 33.17 -30.28 23.28
CA PRO A 12 33.05 -29.30 22.22
C PRO A 12 31.73 -28.56 22.42
N ALA A 13 31.78 -27.23 22.52
CA ALA A 13 30.58 -26.41 22.51
C ALA A 13 29.78 -26.79 21.26
N ASP A 14 28.56 -27.29 21.49
CA ASP A 14 27.67 -27.83 20.48
C ASP A 14 27.41 -26.76 19.40
N ALA A 15 27.90 -26.99 18.19
CA ALA A 15 27.72 -26.12 17.02
C ALA A 15 26.28 -26.17 16.45
N THR A 16 25.29 -26.50 17.30
CA THR A 16 23.91 -26.79 16.90
C THR A 16 22.88 -25.96 17.65
N GLU A 17 23.29 -24.93 18.40
CA GLU A 17 22.36 -24.08 19.12
C GLU A 17 21.83 -22.96 18.22
N ARG A 18 20.68 -23.23 17.60
CA ARG A 18 19.92 -22.26 16.80
C ARG A 18 19.63 -21.01 17.64
N PRO A 19 20.01 -19.80 17.19
CA PRO A 19 19.80 -18.59 17.98
C PRO A 19 18.31 -18.37 18.24
N GLU A 20 17.95 -18.11 19.49
CA GLU A 20 16.58 -17.79 19.89
C GLU A 20 16.49 -16.30 20.17
N ILE A 21 15.49 -15.63 19.59
CA ILE A 21 15.24 -14.20 19.75
C ILE A 21 13.88 -13.95 20.38
N CYS A 22 13.72 -12.77 20.98
CA CYS A 22 12.44 -12.26 21.42
C CYS A 22 11.88 -11.30 20.37
N LEU A 23 10.85 -11.71 19.64
CA LEU A 23 10.20 -10.90 18.61
C LEU A 23 8.98 -10.16 19.16
N GLU A 24 8.93 -8.85 18.98
CA GLU A 24 7.81 -7.95 19.28
C GLU A 24 7.30 -7.33 17.97
N VAL A 25 6.02 -7.50 17.66
CA VAL A 25 5.41 -7.05 16.39
C VAL A 25 4.29 -6.06 16.68
N ALA A 26 4.29 -4.96 15.92
CA ALA A 26 3.27 -3.92 16.06
C ALA A 26 1.84 -4.47 15.87
N PRO A 27 0.84 -3.97 16.63
CA PRO A 27 -0.53 -4.49 16.63
C PRO A 27 -1.17 -4.64 15.24
N GLU A 28 -0.95 -3.65 14.36
CA GLU A 28 -1.46 -3.62 12.99
C GLU A 28 -0.89 -4.74 12.10
N LEU A 29 0.32 -5.23 12.41
CA LEU A 29 0.97 -6.31 11.67
C LEU A 29 0.58 -7.70 12.17
N LEU A 30 -0.09 -7.81 13.32
CA LEU A 30 -0.50 -9.11 13.89
C LEU A 30 -1.46 -9.89 13.00
N VAL A 31 -2.20 -9.20 12.11
CA VAL A 31 -3.07 -9.84 11.12
C VAL A 31 -2.30 -10.76 10.17
N PHE A 32 -1.02 -10.48 9.93
CA PHE A 32 -0.17 -11.26 9.05
C PHE A 32 0.35 -12.53 9.71
N LEU A 33 0.56 -12.49 11.02
CA LEU A 33 1.14 -13.60 11.77
C LEU A 33 0.20 -14.82 11.86
N PRO A 34 0.79 -16.04 11.97
CA PRO A 34 0.04 -17.24 12.34
C PRO A 34 -0.72 -17.04 13.64
N SER A 35 -1.89 -17.66 13.78
CA SER A 35 -2.78 -17.51 14.94
C SER A 35 -2.06 -17.69 16.28
N ALA A 36 -1.15 -18.67 16.38
CA ALA A 36 -0.35 -18.95 17.56
C ALA A 36 0.59 -17.81 18.01
N ARG A 37 0.85 -16.82 17.15
CA ARG A 37 1.80 -15.73 17.39
C ARG A 37 1.16 -14.34 17.45
N ARG A 38 -0.18 -14.24 17.43
CA ARG A 38 -0.92 -12.96 17.49
C ARG A 38 -0.97 -12.31 18.87
N VAL A 39 -0.09 -12.72 19.77
CA VAL A 39 0.05 -12.18 21.14
C VAL A 39 1.04 -11.02 21.22
N GLY A 40 1.53 -10.52 20.08
CA GLY A 40 2.42 -9.35 20.00
C GLY A 40 3.89 -9.67 20.31
N ARG A 41 4.15 -10.54 21.30
CA ARG A 41 5.50 -10.94 21.70
C ARG A 41 5.65 -12.46 21.64
N SER A 42 6.69 -12.96 20.99
CA SER A 42 6.95 -14.40 20.93
C SER A 42 8.44 -14.74 20.83
N ALA A 43 8.83 -15.89 21.39
CA ALA A 43 10.15 -16.47 21.15
C ALA A 43 10.19 -17.10 19.74
N VAL A 44 11.28 -16.84 19.02
CA VAL A 44 11.50 -17.34 17.66
C VAL A 44 12.90 -17.92 17.56
N ARG A 45 13.00 -19.19 17.19
CA ARG A 45 14.28 -19.81 16.84
C ARG A 45 14.59 -19.50 15.39
N THR A 46 15.80 -19.00 15.17
CA THR A 46 16.34 -18.69 13.84
C THR A 46 17.23 -19.84 13.37
N ASP A 47 17.61 -19.85 12.10
CA ASP A 47 18.60 -20.78 11.55
C ASP A 47 20.05 -20.28 11.72
N GLY A 48 20.25 -19.08 12.28
CA GLY A 48 21.54 -18.41 12.46
C GLY A 48 22.16 -17.82 11.19
N ALA A 49 21.49 -17.91 10.03
CA ALA A 49 22.00 -17.43 8.75
C ALA A 49 21.01 -16.53 7.99
N SER A 50 19.72 -16.62 8.30
CA SER A 50 18.67 -15.82 7.70
C SER A 50 18.71 -14.38 8.22
N THR A 51 18.55 -13.45 7.30
CA THR A 51 18.40 -12.03 7.63
C THR A 51 17.07 -11.77 8.32
N LEU A 52 17.00 -10.67 9.07
CA LEU A 52 15.79 -10.25 9.75
C LEU A 52 14.62 -10.03 8.78
N GLY A 53 14.88 -9.46 7.60
CA GLY A 53 13.86 -9.33 6.55
C GLY A 53 13.30 -10.68 6.12
N HIS A 54 14.17 -11.66 5.88
CA HIS A 54 13.74 -13.01 5.52
C HIS A 54 12.92 -13.66 6.64
N LEU A 55 13.35 -13.50 7.90
CA LEU A 55 12.62 -13.98 9.06
C LEU A 55 11.21 -13.38 9.12
N VAL A 56 11.08 -12.06 8.98
CA VAL A 56 9.79 -11.35 9.01
C VAL A 56 8.86 -11.81 7.88
N GLU A 57 9.38 -11.98 6.67
CA GLU A 57 8.60 -12.50 5.53
C GLU A 57 8.17 -13.96 5.71
N SER A 58 9.05 -14.80 6.28
CA SER A 58 8.73 -16.20 6.58
C SER A 58 7.63 -16.35 7.63
N LEU A 59 7.50 -15.36 8.53
CA LEU A 59 6.41 -15.24 9.48
C LEU A 59 5.11 -14.71 8.83
N GLY A 60 5.16 -14.32 7.56
CA GLY A 60 4.01 -13.95 6.75
C GLY A 60 3.76 -12.45 6.62
N VAL A 61 4.61 -11.60 7.21
CA VAL A 61 4.50 -10.14 7.12
C VAL A 61 5.22 -9.67 5.84
N PRO A 62 4.51 -9.07 4.87
CA PRO A 62 5.17 -8.48 3.70
C PRO A 62 6.09 -7.32 4.12
N LEU A 63 7.29 -7.23 3.57
CA LEU A 63 8.20 -6.10 3.87
C LEU A 63 7.64 -4.75 3.43
N THR A 64 6.66 -4.75 2.52
CA THR A 64 5.90 -3.55 2.13
C THR A 64 5.04 -2.96 3.26
N GLU A 65 4.82 -3.71 4.35
CA GLU A 65 4.10 -3.27 5.55
C GLU A 65 5.03 -2.96 6.73
N VAL A 66 6.32 -3.31 6.61
CA VAL A 66 7.31 -3.17 7.68
C VAL A 66 7.91 -1.77 7.65
N GLY A 67 7.82 -1.07 8.77
CA GLY A 67 8.51 0.19 9.01
C GLY A 67 9.90 -0.04 9.60
N GLU A 68 10.20 0.66 10.69
CA GLU A 68 11.49 0.53 11.36
C GLU A 68 11.64 -0.85 12.03
N LEU A 69 12.84 -1.42 11.93
CA LEU A 69 13.25 -2.63 12.61
C LEU A 69 14.24 -2.25 13.70
N LEU A 70 14.01 -2.70 14.93
CA LEU A 70 14.90 -2.44 16.06
C LEU A 70 15.49 -3.74 16.59
N ALA A 71 16.79 -3.76 16.86
CA ALA A 71 17.46 -4.78 17.68
C ALA A 71 17.94 -4.13 18.98
N ASP A 72 17.43 -4.62 20.12
CA ASP A 72 17.67 -4.07 21.47
C ASP A 72 17.46 -2.54 21.53
N GLY A 73 16.42 -2.06 20.84
CA GLY A 73 16.05 -0.65 20.77
C GLY A 73 16.85 0.20 19.78
N ARG A 74 17.74 -0.40 18.97
CA ARG A 74 18.53 0.30 17.95
C ARG A 74 18.06 -0.03 16.54
N PRO A 75 17.92 0.96 15.64
CA PRO A 75 17.55 0.70 14.25
C PRO A 75 18.53 -0.21 13.54
N VAL A 76 18.01 -1.21 12.83
CA VAL A 76 18.78 -2.17 12.05
C VAL A 76 18.19 -2.36 10.65
N PRO A 77 19.00 -2.64 9.62
CA PRO A 77 18.48 -2.92 8.29
C PRO A 77 17.82 -4.30 8.23
N THR A 78 17.02 -4.53 7.19
CA THR A 78 16.46 -5.87 6.88
C THR A 78 17.53 -6.94 6.68
N ALA A 79 18.77 -6.55 6.33
CA ALA A 79 19.93 -7.43 6.18
C ALA A 79 20.57 -7.86 7.52
N HIS A 80 20.12 -7.33 8.66
CA HIS A 80 20.62 -7.71 9.99
C HIS A 80 20.50 -9.22 10.22
N LEU A 81 21.51 -9.82 10.85
CA LEU A 81 21.50 -11.22 11.25
C LEU A 81 21.20 -11.30 12.75
N PRO A 82 19.98 -11.72 13.15
CA PRO A 82 19.59 -11.74 14.56
C PRO A 82 20.48 -12.65 15.39
N ARG A 83 20.94 -12.16 16.55
CA ARG A 83 21.80 -12.91 17.46
C ARG A 83 20.98 -13.53 18.60
N HIS A 84 21.51 -14.60 19.19
CA HIS A 84 20.86 -15.26 20.33
C HIS A 84 20.62 -14.24 21.46
N GLY A 85 19.40 -14.23 21.99
CA GLY A 85 18.97 -13.35 23.07
C GLY A 85 18.53 -11.94 22.66
N GLU A 86 18.71 -11.53 21.40
CA GLU A 86 18.30 -10.19 20.95
C GLU A 86 16.78 -9.99 21.07
N ARG A 87 16.38 -8.78 21.46
CA ARG A 87 15.00 -8.31 21.35
C ARG A 87 14.82 -7.59 20.03
N ILE A 88 14.04 -8.19 19.15
CA ILE A 88 13.68 -7.60 17.87
C ILE A 88 12.30 -6.97 17.95
N THR A 89 12.18 -5.70 17.55
CA THR A 89 10.90 -5.01 17.40
C THR A 89 10.64 -4.72 15.93
N VAL A 90 9.45 -5.07 15.45
CA VAL A 90 8.99 -4.83 14.07
C VAL A 90 7.86 -3.82 14.10
N HIS A 91 8.15 -2.58 13.68
CA HIS A 91 7.14 -1.55 13.54
C HIS A 91 6.39 -1.68 12.22
N GLY A 92 5.13 -1.23 12.20
CA GLY A 92 4.41 -0.97 10.96
C GLY A 92 4.95 0.27 10.25
N ILE A 93 4.61 0.41 8.97
CA ILE A 93 4.89 1.63 8.21
C ILE A 93 4.30 2.86 8.92
N ALA A 94 5.14 3.88 9.11
CA ALA A 94 4.69 5.19 9.59
C ALA A 94 3.73 5.82 8.57
N ARG A 95 2.65 6.42 9.09
CA ARG A 95 1.63 7.10 8.27
C ARG A 95 1.64 8.62 8.56
N PRO A 96 1.60 9.48 7.53
CA PRO A 96 1.64 9.15 6.10
C PRO A 96 3.00 8.57 5.65
N GLN A 97 2.96 7.59 4.77
CA GLN A 97 4.11 6.97 4.13
C GLN A 97 4.59 7.87 2.99
N ALA A 98 5.84 8.33 3.09
CA ALA A 98 6.49 9.08 2.02
C ALA A 98 6.73 8.18 0.79
N LEU A 99 6.44 8.73 -0.40
CA LEU A 99 6.73 8.09 -1.68
C LEU A 99 7.93 8.77 -2.33
N ALA A 100 8.78 7.99 -3.00
CA ALA A 100 9.94 8.52 -3.73
C ALA A 100 9.56 9.30 -5.01
N GLY A 101 8.29 9.29 -5.41
CA GLY A 101 7.77 9.92 -6.61
C GLY A 101 6.29 10.27 -6.47
N PRO A 102 5.62 10.67 -7.58
CA PRO A 102 4.21 11.00 -7.55
C PRO A 102 3.35 9.82 -7.09
N ALA A 103 2.25 10.11 -6.39
CA ALA A 103 1.33 9.10 -5.89
C ALA A 103 0.50 8.47 -7.02
N ARG A 104 1.11 7.51 -7.72
CA ARG A 104 0.49 6.70 -8.77
C ARG A 104 0.32 5.28 -8.27
N PHE A 105 -0.86 4.72 -8.47
CA PHE A 105 -1.24 3.43 -7.93
C PHE A 105 -1.51 2.44 -9.05
N LEU A 106 -1.25 1.17 -8.78
CA LEU A 106 -1.66 0.02 -9.55
C LEU A 106 -2.46 -0.88 -8.61
N LEU A 107 -3.67 -1.26 -8.98
CA LEU A 107 -4.55 -2.06 -8.14
C LEU A 107 -4.71 -3.46 -8.72
N ASP A 108 -4.72 -4.47 -7.86
CA ASP A 108 -5.06 -5.84 -8.25
C ASP A 108 -6.50 -5.96 -8.81
N VAL A 109 -6.78 -7.06 -9.49
CA VAL A 109 -8.07 -7.32 -10.16
C VAL A 109 -9.29 -7.30 -9.22
N HIS A 110 -9.09 -7.55 -7.92
CA HIS A 110 -10.14 -7.59 -6.89
C HIS A 110 -10.46 -6.22 -6.30
N LEU A 111 -9.68 -5.19 -6.63
CA LEU A 111 -9.80 -3.84 -6.08
C LEU A 111 -10.44 -2.84 -7.06
N GLY A 112 -11.22 -3.32 -8.05
CA GLY A 112 -11.85 -2.45 -9.05
C GLY A 112 -12.75 -1.36 -8.48
N THR A 113 -13.51 -1.64 -7.41
CA THR A 113 -14.34 -0.60 -6.75
C THR A 113 -13.48 0.47 -6.08
N LEU A 114 -12.37 0.08 -5.46
CA LEU A 114 -11.41 1.01 -4.87
C LEU A 114 -10.76 1.88 -5.95
N ALA A 115 -10.32 1.28 -7.06
CA ALA A 115 -9.75 1.99 -8.21
C ALA A 115 -10.71 3.06 -8.74
N ARG A 116 -11.99 2.71 -8.91
CA ARG A 116 -13.03 3.66 -9.34
C ARG A 116 -13.18 4.83 -8.38
N ARG A 117 -13.21 4.56 -7.06
CA ARG A 117 -13.33 5.61 -6.04
C ARG A 117 -12.11 6.53 -5.99
N MET A 118 -10.90 5.96 -6.08
CA MET A 118 -9.67 6.74 -6.14
C MET A 118 -9.65 7.68 -7.36
N ARG A 119 -10.10 7.19 -8.54
CA ARG A 119 -10.21 8.00 -9.77
C ARG A 119 -11.20 9.15 -9.64
N LEU A 120 -12.33 8.96 -8.93
CA LEU A 120 -13.28 10.05 -8.67
C LEU A 120 -12.62 11.21 -7.90
N LEU A 121 -11.67 10.90 -7.03
CA LEU A 121 -10.88 11.88 -6.28
C LEU A 121 -9.68 12.45 -7.09
N GLY A 122 -9.54 12.07 -8.36
CA GLY A 122 -8.45 12.53 -9.23
C GLY A 122 -7.14 11.77 -9.10
N ILE A 123 -7.11 10.68 -8.33
CA ILE A 123 -5.90 9.90 -8.10
C ILE A 123 -5.62 9.02 -9.33
N ASP A 124 -4.37 9.01 -9.80
CA ASP A 124 -3.91 8.10 -10.86
C ASP A 124 -3.87 6.67 -10.33
N ALA A 125 -4.93 5.90 -10.64
CA ALA A 125 -5.13 4.54 -10.17
C ALA A 125 -5.31 3.60 -11.37
N ALA A 126 -4.22 2.99 -11.82
CA ALA A 126 -4.26 1.96 -12.85
C ALA A 126 -4.93 0.69 -12.32
N TYR A 127 -5.80 0.12 -13.15
CA TYR A 127 -6.54 -1.11 -12.89
C TYR A 127 -6.97 -1.67 -14.23
N GLU A 128 -6.82 -2.98 -14.39
CA GLU A 128 -7.13 -3.69 -15.63
C GLU A 128 -7.87 -5.00 -15.31
N ASN A 129 -8.73 -5.40 -16.24
CA ASN A 129 -9.48 -6.65 -16.21
C ASN A 129 -9.58 -7.11 -17.68
N PRO A 130 -9.06 -8.30 -18.06
CA PRO A 130 -8.75 -9.48 -17.23
C PRO A 130 -7.46 -9.41 -16.40
N ASP A 131 -7.32 -10.36 -15.47
CA ASP A 131 -6.12 -10.53 -14.63
C ASP A 131 -4.90 -10.90 -15.49
N ILE A 132 -3.86 -10.07 -15.42
CA ILE A 132 -2.59 -10.26 -16.12
C ILE A 132 -1.58 -11.12 -15.32
N GLY A 133 -1.94 -11.49 -14.09
CA GLY A 133 -1.15 -12.29 -13.18
C GLY A 133 -0.12 -11.48 -12.37
N ASP A 134 0.22 -12.03 -11.20
CA ASP A 134 1.12 -11.43 -10.20
C ASP A 134 2.48 -10.98 -10.77
N ALA A 135 3.04 -11.79 -11.68
CA ALA A 135 4.33 -11.50 -12.29
C ALA A 135 4.29 -10.23 -13.15
N ALA A 136 3.25 -10.10 -13.97
CA ALA A 136 3.06 -8.95 -14.84
C ALA A 136 2.66 -7.70 -14.03
N LEU A 137 1.82 -7.84 -13.00
CA LEU A 137 1.49 -6.74 -12.08
C LEU A 137 2.74 -6.17 -11.39
N ALA A 138 3.60 -7.05 -10.87
CA ALA A 138 4.84 -6.61 -10.22
C ALA A 138 5.81 -5.93 -11.21
N ALA A 139 6.00 -6.52 -12.39
CA ALA A 139 6.84 -5.92 -13.43
C ALA A 139 6.31 -4.55 -13.89
N ARG A 140 4.99 -4.40 -14.02
CA ARG A 140 4.35 -3.12 -14.34
C ARG A 140 4.49 -2.09 -13.23
N SER A 141 4.35 -2.50 -11.96
CA SER A 141 4.62 -1.64 -10.79
C SER A 141 6.05 -1.08 -10.84
N ALA A 142 7.04 -1.92 -11.13
CA ALA A 142 8.43 -1.50 -11.36
C ALA A 142 8.58 -0.53 -12.53
N ALA A 143 8.14 -0.94 -13.72
CA ALA A 143 8.36 -0.19 -14.95
C ALA A 143 7.70 1.18 -14.93
N GLU A 144 6.49 1.28 -14.35
CA GLU A 144 5.73 2.53 -14.29
C GLU A 144 5.91 3.30 -12.97
N GLN A 145 6.71 2.78 -12.03
CA GLN A 145 6.89 3.33 -10.67
C GLN A 145 5.55 3.59 -9.97
N ARG A 146 4.70 2.55 -9.91
CA ARG A 146 3.38 2.60 -9.29
C ARG A 146 3.37 1.82 -7.98
N VAL A 147 2.76 2.37 -6.94
CA VAL A 147 2.47 1.66 -5.70
C VAL A 147 1.45 0.56 -5.99
N LEU A 148 1.83 -0.70 -5.82
CA LEU A 148 0.92 -1.82 -5.99
C LEU A 148 0.05 -2.01 -4.75
N LEU A 149 -1.27 -1.85 -4.90
CA LEU A 149 -2.23 -2.13 -3.84
C LEU A 149 -2.83 -3.52 -4.04
N SER A 150 -2.75 -4.35 -3.00
CA SER A 150 -3.34 -5.68 -3.06
C SER A 150 -3.78 -6.20 -1.69
N ARG A 151 -4.69 -7.17 -1.70
CA ARG A 151 -5.02 -7.99 -0.53
C ARG A 151 -4.28 -9.34 -0.53
N ASP A 152 -3.48 -9.61 -1.56
CA ASP A 152 -2.65 -10.79 -1.66
C ASP A 152 -1.24 -10.52 -1.11
N ARG A 153 -0.88 -11.28 -0.07
CA ARG A 153 0.44 -11.21 0.57
C ARG A 153 1.53 -11.82 -0.31
N GLY A 154 1.20 -12.82 -1.14
CA GLY A 154 2.11 -13.44 -2.09
C GLY A 154 2.61 -12.42 -3.10
N LEU A 155 1.67 -11.67 -3.69
CA LEU A 155 1.97 -10.58 -4.61
C LEU A 155 2.86 -9.51 -3.96
N LEU A 156 2.55 -9.09 -2.72
CA LEU A 156 3.30 -8.05 -1.99
C LEU A 156 4.68 -8.49 -1.45
N ARG A 157 5.04 -9.77 -1.56
CA ARG A 157 6.37 -10.31 -1.22
C ARG A 157 7.28 -10.48 -2.44
N ARG A 158 6.83 -10.07 -3.64
CA ARG A 158 7.66 -10.14 -4.85
C ARG A 158 8.74 -9.04 -4.81
N ARG A 159 9.98 -9.41 -5.16
CA ARG A 159 11.16 -8.52 -5.06
C ARG A 159 11.21 -7.45 -6.13
N GLU A 160 10.50 -7.69 -7.23
CA GLU A 160 10.43 -6.83 -8.39
C GLU A 160 9.49 -5.63 -8.18
N LEU A 161 8.79 -5.53 -7.05
CA LEU A 161 7.92 -4.40 -6.77
C LEU A 161 8.70 -3.11 -6.58
N TRP A 162 8.18 -2.02 -7.14
CA TRP A 162 8.70 -0.68 -6.85
C TRP A 162 8.33 -0.24 -5.44
N ALA A 163 7.04 -0.36 -5.12
CA ALA A 163 6.46 -0.14 -3.80
C ALA A 163 5.13 -0.90 -3.73
N GLY A 164 4.66 -1.20 -2.52
CA GLY A 164 3.38 -1.88 -2.34
C GLY A 164 2.67 -1.49 -1.06
N GLY A 165 1.39 -1.81 -0.98
CA GLY A 165 0.59 -1.65 0.22
C GLY A 165 -0.53 -2.67 0.31
N TYR A 166 -0.63 -3.30 1.49
CA TYR A 166 -1.72 -4.20 1.83
C TYR A 166 -3.01 -3.41 2.09
N VAL A 167 -4.10 -3.86 1.47
CA VAL A 167 -5.44 -3.31 1.71
C VAL A 167 -6.15 -4.14 2.78
N TYR A 168 -6.29 -3.58 3.98
CA TYR A 168 -6.72 -4.34 5.16
C TYR A 168 -8.19 -4.75 5.10
N SER A 169 -9.06 -3.81 4.71
CA SER A 169 -10.51 -4.04 4.70
C SER A 169 -11.01 -4.70 3.41
N HIS A 170 -12.14 -5.38 3.52
CA HIS A 170 -12.96 -5.85 2.40
C HIS A 170 -14.05 -4.83 2.00
N ARG A 171 -14.27 -3.78 2.82
CA ARG A 171 -15.33 -2.80 2.64
C ARG A 171 -14.79 -1.60 1.85
N PRO A 172 -15.33 -1.26 0.68
CA PRO A 172 -14.75 -0.23 -0.19
C PRO A 172 -14.55 1.15 0.45
N ALA A 173 -15.37 1.53 1.44
CA ALA A 173 -15.21 2.80 2.14
C ALA A 173 -13.99 2.79 3.08
N GLU A 174 -13.80 1.69 3.81
CA GLU A 174 -12.65 1.50 4.69
C GLU A 174 -11.36 1.34 3.89
N GLN A 175 -11.41 0.66 2.73
CA GLN A 175 -10.26 0.57 1.81
C GLN A 175 -9.78 1.95 1.34
N LEU A 176 -10.72 2.82 0.96
CA LEU A 176 -10.40 4.18 0.52
C LEU A 176 -9.73 4.98 1.66
N ARG A 177 -10.33 4.97 2.86
CA ARG A 177 -9.77 5.64 4.04
C ARG A 177 -8.37 5.13 4.39
N ASP A 178 -8.17 3.82 4.34
CA ASP A 178 -6.88 3.19 4.61
C ASP A 178 -5.80 3.70 3.64
N VAL A 179 -6.08 3.70 2.33
CA VAL A 179 -5.15 4.21 1.31
C VAL A 179 -4.89 5.71 1.47
N LEU A 180 -5.91 6.52 1.72
CA LEU A 180 -5.76 7.98 1.88
C LEU A 180 -4.98 8.34 3.14
N SER A 181 -5.26 7.69 4.27
CA SER A 181 -4.51 7.88 5.52
C SER A 181 -3.05 7.44 5.39
N ARG A 182 -2.79 6.38 4.62
CA ARG A 182 -1.45 5.85 4.41
C ARG A 182 -0.63 6.72 3.47
N PHE A 183 -1.14 7.08 2.30
CA PHE A 183 -0.32 7.72 1.26
C PHE A 183 -0.55 9.22 1.10
N ALA A 184 -1.63 9.75 1.67
CA ALA A 184 -2.00 11.16 1.58
C ALA A 184 -1.84 11.76 0.15
N PRO A 185 -2.34 11.10 -0.91
CA PRO A 185 -2.16 11.62 -2.26
C PRO A 185 -2.89 12.95 -2.42
N PRO A 186 -2.40 13.87 -3.26
CA PRO A 186 -3.13 15.09 -3.58
C PRO A 186 -4.48 14.73 -4.22
N LEU A 187 -5.54 15.41 -3.79
CA LEU A 187 -6.89 15.18 -4.29
C LEU A 187 -7.25 16.25 -5.31
N ALA A 188 -7.72 15.82 -6.47
CA ALA A 188 -8.20 16.68 -7.56
C ALA A 188 -9.46 16.08 -8.18
N PRO A 189 -10.61 16.07 -7.47
CA PRO A 189 -11.78 15.33 -7.89
C PRO A 189 -12.26 15.68 -9.30
N TRP A 190 -12.88 14.70 -9.96
CA TRP A 190 -13.46 14.84 -11.30
C TRP A 190 -12.46 15.20 -12.42
N THR A 191 -11.17 14.94 -12.21
CA THR A 191 -10.12 15.11 -13.24
C THR A 191 -9.73 13.81 -13.96
N ARG A 192 -10.12 12.65 -13.40
CA ARG A 192 -9.82 11.31 -13.94
C ARG A 192 -11.10 10.53 -14.22
N CYS A 193 -11.11 9.80 -15.33
CA CYS A 193 -12.18 8.93 -15.75
C CYS A 193 -12.28 7.74 -14.80
N ALA A 194 -13.44 7.56 -14.16
CA ALA A 194 -13.68 6.43 -13.26
C ALA A 194 -13.53 5.08 -13.97
N THR A 195 -13.78 5.03 -15.29
CA THR A 195 -13.73 3.80 -16.09
C THR A 195 -12.31 3.44 -16.52
N CYS A 196 -11.57 4.36 -17.15
CA CYS A 196 -10.28 4.06 -17.77
C CYS A 196 -9.07 4.78 -17.17
N ASN A 197 -9.24 5.64 -16.15
CA ASN A 197 -8.19 6.49 -15.56
C ASN A 197 -7.69 7.66 -16.46
N GLY A 198 -8.24 7.81 -17.67
CA GLY A 198 -7.93 8.90 -18.58
C GLY A 198 -8.32 10.28 -18.07
N GLU A 199 -7.77 11.34 -18.65
CA GLU A 199 -8.11 12.70 -18.25
C GLU A 199 -9.55 13.08 -18.61
N LEU A 200 -10.20 13.84 -17.72
CA LEU A 200 -11.51 14.42 -17.97
C LEU A 200 -11.37 15.88 -18.41
N ARG A 201 -12.09 16.23 -19.47
CA ARG A 201 -12.30 17.61 -19.89
C ARG A 201 -13.74 18.02 -19.65
N GLN A 202 -13.97 19.29 -19.37
CA GLN A 202 -15.33 19.81 -19.29
C GLN A 202 -16.05 19.57 -20.61
N ALA A 203 -17.24 18.98 -20.53
CA ALA A 203 -18.10 18.84 -21.70
C ALA A 203 -18.89 20.14 -21.88
N ALA A 204 -18.83 20.75 -23.06
CA ALA A 204 -19.76 21.81 -23.42
C ALA A 204 -21.16 21.19 -23.63
N LYS A 205 -22.21 21.88 -23.19
CA LYS A 205 -23.60 21.40 -23.29
C LYS A 205 -23.98 21.00 -24.72
N ASP A 206 -23.45 21.71 -25.70
CA ASP A 206 -23.80 21.55 -27.11
C ASP A 206 -23.24 20.25 -27.73
N THR A 207 -22.13 19.71 -27.21
CA THR A 207 -21.48 18.53 -27.79
C THR A 207 -22.15 17.20 -27.37
N VAL A 208 -23.04 17.23 -26.37
CA VAL A 208 -23.64 16.01 -25.80
C VAL A 208 -25.04 15.74 -26.32
N GLN A 209 -25.72 16.75 -26.89
CA GLN A 209 -27.05 16.58 -27.49
C GLN A 209 -27.07 15.59 -28.67
N GLU A 210 -25.98 15.49 -29.44
CA GLU A 210 -25.91 14.60 -30.61
C GLU A 210 -25.80 13.11 -30.27
N GLN A 211 -25.35 12.75 -29.06
CA GLN A 211 -25.24 11.35 -28.61
C GLN A 211 -26.45 10.86 -27.80
N LEU A 212 -27.34 11.77 -27.42
CA LEU A 212 -28.60 11.46 -26.75
C LEU A 212 -29.71 11.26 -27.80
N GLN A 213 -29.53 10.31 -28.73
CA GLN A 213 -30.64 9.90 -29.59
C GLN A 213 -31.59 8.95 -28.85
N ASP A 214 -32.87 9.28 -28.97
CA ASP A 214 -34.09 8.57 -28.60
C ASP A 214 -34.42 8.43 -27.11
N GLY A 215 -35.23 9.37 -26.61
CA GLY A 215 -36.35 9.01 -25.75
C GLY A 215 -36.48 9.69 -24.39
N THR A 216 -35.64 10.67 -24.02
CA THR A 216 -35.95 11.51 -22.85
C THR A 216 -35.29 12.87 -22.95
N GLU A 217 -36.07 13.89 -23.34
CA GLU A 217 -35.77 15.32 -23.13
C GLU A 217 -35.77 15.66 -21.63
N ARG A 218 -34.85 15.06 -20.88
CA ARG A 218 -34.48 15.56 -19.55
C ARG A 218 -33.10 16.14 -19.71
N SER A 219 -32.99 17.43 -19.39
CA SER A 219 -31.79 18.24 -19.32
C SER A 219 -30.68 17.55 -18.51
N TYR A 220 -29.96 16.62 -19.11
CA TYR A 220 -28.78 16.05 -18.52
C TYR A 220 -27.63 17.03 -18.75
N ASP A 221 -27.30 17.79 -17.71
CA ASP A 221 -26.11 18.64 -17.69
C ASP A 221 -24.86 17.74 -17.66
N ALA A 222 -24.38 17.39 -18.85
CA ALA A 222 -23.07 16.76 -19.01
C ALA A 222 -22.00 17.74 -18.51
N PHE A 223 -21.12 17.25 -17.64
CA PHE A 223 -20.09 18.09 -17.02
C PHE A 223 -18.67 17.65 -17.36
N ALA A 224 -18.48 16.40 -17.81
CA ALA A 224 -17.17 15.89 -18.16
C ALA A 224 -17.22 14.84 -19.27
N ARG A 225 -16.18 14.80 -20.10
CA ARG A 225 -15.92 13.77 -21.09
C ARG A 225 -14.47 13.30 -20.98
N CYS A 226 -14.26 11.99 -21.03
CA CYS A 226 -12.93 11.39 -21.09
C CYS A 226 -12.31 11.55 -22.48
N VAL A 227 -11.05 11.98 -22.53
CA VAL A 227 -10.30 12.12 -23.79
C VAL A 227 -9.84 10.78 -24.37
N ASP A 228 -9.72 9.74 -23.53
CA ASP A 228 -9.20 8.43 -23.95
C ASP A 228 -10.32 7.48 -24.40
N CYS A 229 -11.32 7.23 -23.54
CA CYS A 229 -12.40 6.28 -23.84
C CYS A 229 -13.69 6.96 -24.33
N GLY A 230 -13.73 8.30 -24.38
CA GLY A 230 -14.90 9.04 -24.81
C GLY A 230 -16.07 9.06 -23.82
N GLN A 231 -15.98 8.37 -22.67
CA GLN A 231 -17.06 8.30 -21.67
C GLN A 231 -17.52 9.70 -21.25
N VAL A 232 -18.83 9.94 -21.35
CA VAL A 232 -19.48 11.18 -20.91
C VAL A 232 -20.08 10.96 -19.51
N TYR A 233 -19.96 11.98 -18.66
CA TYR A 233 -20.52 12.03 -17.31
C TYR A 233 -21.53 13.17 -17.21
N TRP A 234 -22.72 12.86 -16.71
CA TRP A 234 -23.82 13.82 -16.52
C TRP A 234 -24.30 13.86 -15.08
N ARG A 235 -24.86 15.01 -14.71
CA ARG A 235 -25.48 15.20 -13.39
C ARG A 235 -26.82 14.44 -13.34
N GLY A 236 -27.02 13.67 -12.28
CA GLY A 236 -28.20 12.83 -12.06
C GLY A 236 -28.08 11.99 -10.79
N ALA A 237 -29.04 11.10 -10.54
CA ALA A 237 -29.06 10.29 -9.30
C ALA A 237 -27.82 9.40 -9.12
N HIS A 238 -27.23 8.89 -10.20
CA HIS A 238 -25.96 8.15 -10.12
C HIS A 238 -24.81 9.07 -9.71
N HIS A 239 -24.70 10.25 -10.31
CA HIS A 239 -23.72 11.26 -9.95
C HIS A 239 -23.85 11.71 -8.50
N ALA A 240 -25.07 11.92 -7.98
CA ALA A 240 -25.28 12.33 -6.59
C ALA A 240 -24.66 11.36 -5.58
N ARG A 241 -24.75 10.04 -5.83
CA ARG A 241 -24.10 9.03 -4.98
C ARG A 241 -22.57 9.06 -5.05
N LEU A 242 -22.02 9.36 -6.23
CA LEU A 242 -20.57 9.49 -6.40
C LEU A 242 -20.05 10.80 -5.78
N ALA A 243 -20.83 11.88 -5.89
CA ALA A 243 -20.54 13.17 -5.25
C ALA A 243 -20.52 13.05 -3.74
N ALA A 244 -21.47 12.34 -3.12
CA ALA A 244 -21.44 12.09 -1.68
C ALA A 244 -20.12 11.43 -1.23
N ILE A 245 -19.59 10.45 -1.98
CA ILE A 245 -18.29 9.83 -1.67
C ILE A 245 -17.15 10.87 -1.76
N VAL A 246 -17.17 11.73 -2.77
CA VAL A 246 -16.16 12.78 -2.95
C VAL A 246 -16.24 13.79 -1.81
N ASP A 247 -17.43 14.30 -1.52
CA ASP A 247 -17.69 15.33 -0.50
C ASP A 247 -17.31 14.82 0.90
N GLU A 248 -17.79 13.63 1.29
CA GLU A 248 -17.40 12.98 2.56
C GLU A 248 -15.88 12.82 2.68
N THR A 249 -15.21 12.46 1.59
CA THR A 249 -13.76 12.27 1.59
C THR A 249 -13.01 13.61 1.70
N LEU A 250 -13.47 14.66 1.02
CA LEU A 250 -12.88 15.98 1.09
C LEU A 250 -13.08 16.63 2.46
N GLU A 251 -14.20 16.36 3.14
CA GLU A 251 -14.40 16.81 4.52
C GLU A 251 -13.38 16.16 5.47
N GLU A 252 -13.12 14.86 5.30
CA GLU A 252 -12.20 14.09 6.15
C GLU A 252 -10.72 14.37 5.83
N PHE A 253 -10.36 14.45 4.55
CA PHE A 253 -8.97 14.49 4.06
C PHE A 253 -8.58 15.76 3.29
N GLY A 254 -9.48 16.73 3.11
CA GLY A 254 -9.25 17.92 2.28
C GLY A 254 -8.12 18.84 2.76
N HIS A 255 -7.70 18.73 4.02
CA HIS A 255 -6.52 19.43 4.52
C HIS A 255 -5.20 18.92 3.88
N LEU A 256 -5.20 17.70 3.33
CA LEU A 256 -4.08 17.14 2.54
C LEU A 256 -4.05 17.68 1.09
N ALA A 257 -5.08 18.42 0.67
CA ALA A 257 -5.24 18.90 -0.71
C ALA A 257 -4.59 20.27 -0.97
N LEU A 258 -4.04 20.94 0.04
CA LEU A 258 -3.40 22.24 -0.16
C LEU A 258 -1.90 22.07 -0.41
N PRO A 259 -1.38 22.39 -1.62
CA PRO A 259 0.04 22.71 -1.74
C PRO A 259 0.32 23.91 -0.84
N SER A 260 1.37 23.81 -0.01
CA SER A 260 1.90 24.97 0.69
C SER A 260 2.12 26.10 -0.34
N PRO A 261 1.63 27.33 -0.10
CA PRO A 261 2.05 28.45 -0.94
C PRO A 261 3.57 28.56 -0.77
N SER A 262 4.31 28.32 -1.85
CA SER A 262 5.75 28.59 -1.90
C SER A 262 5.99 29.98 -1.34
N ALA A 263 6.71 30.03 -0.22
CA ALA A 263 7.35 31.24 0.27
C ALA A 263 8.45 31.61 -0.74
N ASN A 264 8.08 32.27 -1.83
CA ASN A 264 8.99 33.11 -2.60
C ASN A 264 8.22 34.15 -3.40
N ALA A 265 7.74 35.15 -2.66
CA ALA A 265 7.41 36.45 -3.20
C ALA A 265 8.00 37.53 -2.29
N THR A 266 9.32 37.51 -2.07
CA THR A 266 10.09 38.73 -1.76
C THR A 266 11.58 38.52 -1.96
N ARG A 267 12.15 39.12 -3.02
CA ARG A 267 13.36 39.97 -3.04
C ARG A 267 14.00 39.93 -4.43
N GLY A 268 14.11 41.11 -5.06
CA GLY A 268 14.92 41.37 -6.25
C GLY A 268 14.13 42.04 -7.34
#